data_AF-A0A2V5SGJ3-F1
#
_entry.id   AF-A0A2V5SGJ3-F1
#
_cell.length_a   1.000
_cell.length_b   1.000
_cell.length_c   1.000
_cell.angle_alpha   90.00
_cell.angle_beta   90.00
_cell.angle_gamma   90.00
#
_symmetry.space_group_name_H-M   'P 1'
#
loop_
_entity.id
_entity.type
_entity.pdbx_description
1 polymer ?
#
loop_
_entity_poly.entity_id
_entity_poly.type
_entity_poly.pdbx_seq_one_letter_code
_entity_poly.pdbx_strand_id
1 'polypeptide(L)'
;MSAAEGSILVQAPIGNVYRQWVRFEDFPKFITAIKEVQKVDANHFSILVAHNGKLCERMLEIILRVPERRLAWRVLAGESLSDHLATGVVSFTAPSDQSTCVTLKINSSFDGDNTRLVDRYLQNFKRLIEKP
;
A
#
# COMPACT_ATOMS: atom_id res chain seq x y z
N MET A 1 12.00 -12.39 -7.81
CA MET A 1 10.93 -11.41 -7.58
C MET A 1 9.62 -12.16 -7.57
N SER A 2 8.80 -11.97 -6.54
CA SER A 2 7.49 -12.61 -6.40
C SER A 2 6.41 -11.52 -6.51
N ALA A 3 5.49 -11.72 -7.44
CA ALA A 3 4.35 -10.84 -7.65
C ALA A 3 3.11 -11.42 -6.97
N ALA A 4 2.38 -10.57 -6.26
CA ALA A 4 1.11 -10.90 -5.63
C ALA A 4 0.06 -9.85 -5.99
N GLU A 5 -1.17 -10.30 -6.15
CA GLU A 5 -2.32 -9.48 -6.49
C GLU A 5 -3.54 -9.94 -5.71
N GLY A 6 -4.36 -8.98 -5.29
CA GLY A 6 -5.63 -9.24 -4.66
C GLY A 6 -6.58 -8.06 -4.86
N SER A 7 -7.86 -8.31 -4.60
CA SER A 7 -8.90 -7.29 -4.72
C SER A 7 -9.99 -7.45 -3.68
N ILE A 8 -10.60 -6.34 -3.28
CA ILE A 8 -11.74 -6.30 -2.36
C ILE A 8 -12.78 -5.31 -2.84
N LEU A 9 -14.04 -5.54 -2.46
CA LEU A 9 -15.11 -4.56 -2.58
C LEU A 9 -15.30 -3.85 -1.22
N VAL A 10 -15.19 -2.52 -1.21
CA VAL A 10 -15.42 -1.66 -0.04
C VAL A 10 -16.75 -0.94 -0.22
N GLN A 11 -17.61 -0.96 0.80
CA GLN A 11 -18.92 -0.30 0.84
C GLN A 11 -18.75 1.18 1.23
N ALA A 12 -18.07 1.93 0.38
CA ALA A 12 -17.92 3.37 0.50
C ALA A 12 -17.68 4.03 -0.88
N PRO A 13 -18.06 5.32 -1.05
CA PRO A 13 -17.76 6.09 -2.25
C PRO A 13 -16.26 6.17 -2.53
N ILE A 14 -15.88 6.15 -3.81
CA ILE A 14 -14.47 6.10 -4.25
C ILE A 14 -13.62 7.24 -3.70
N GLY A 15 -14.18 8.43 -3.57
CA GLY A 15 -13.49 9.57 -2.96
C GLY A 15 -13.11 9.33 -1.50
N ASN A 16 -13.97 8.68 -0.71
CA ASN A 16 -13.67 8.33 0.69
C ASN A 16 -12.57 7.27 0.75
N VAL A 17 -12.69 6.23 -0.08
CA VAL A 17 -11.73 5.12 -0.16
C VAL A 17 -10.36 5.62 -0.59
N TYR A 18 -10.31 6.43 -1.63
CA TYR A 18 -9.08 7.02 -2.14
C TYR A 18 -8.41 7.94 -1.11
N ARG A 19 -9.17 8.86 -0.48
CA ARG A 19 -8.65 9.77 0.54
C ARG A 19 -8.05 9.02 1.73
N GLN A 20 -8.71 7.94 2.17
CA GLN A 20 -8.18 7.10 3.24
C GLN A 20 -6.92 6.33 2.81
N TRP A 21 -6.88 5.83 1.56
CA TRP A 21 -5.70 5.13 1.06
C TRP A 21 -4.48 6.06 0.94
N VAL A 22 -4.65 7.33 0.55
CA VAL A 22 -3.50 8.25 0.41
C VAL A 22 -3.06 8.90 1.74
N ARG A 23 -3.66 8.50 2.86
CA ARG A 23 -3.21 8.87 4.21
C ARG A 23 -2.11 7.92 4.66
N PHE A 24 -0.90 8.18 4.21
CA PHE A 24 0.25 7.28 4.40
C PHE A 24 0.56 6.97 5.87
N GLU A 25 0.26 7.90 6.78
CA GLU A 25 0.42 7.74 8.22
C GLU A 25 -0.46 6.60 8.79
N ASP A 26 -1.53 6.22 8.10
CA ASP A 26 -2.41 5.12 8.49
C ASP A 26 -1.94 3.76 7.95
N PHE A 27 -0.88 3.69 7.14
CA PHE A 27 -0.38 2.44 6.58
C PHE A 27 -0.06 1.37 7.62
N PRO A 28 0.54 1.68 8.79
CA PRO A 28 0.76 0.68 9.85
C PRO A 28 -0.53 -0.02 10.33
N LYS A 29 -1.71 0.60 10.14
CA LYS A 29 -3.01 0.01 10.52
C LYS A 29 -3.45 -1.13 9.61
N PHE A 30 -2.98 -1.18 8.36
CA PHE A 30 -3.42 -2.18 7.39
C PHE A 30 -2.28 -2.91 6.65
N ILE A 31 -1.12 -2.28 6.45
CA ILE A 31 0.10 -2.88 5.90
C ILE A 31 0.99 -3.37 7.05
N THR A 32 0.85 -4.62 7.47
CA THR A 32 1.50 -5.12 8.69
C THR A 32 3.03 -5.13 8.66
N ALA A 33 3.63 -5.08 7.47
CA ALA A 33 5.08 -4.97 7.28
C ALA A 33 5.60 -3.58 7.69
N ILE A 34 4.79 -2.54 7.56
CA ILE A 34 5.15 -1.17 7.93
C ILE A 34 4.78 -0.96 9.41
N LYS A 35 5.71 -0.40 10.17
CA LYS A 35 5.57 -0.09 11.61
C LYS A 35 5.40 1.39 11.87
N GLU A 36 6.06 2.21 11.07
CA GLU A 36 6.00 3.65 11.17
C GLU A 36 6.12 4.28 9.77
N VAL A 37 5.49 5.44 9.60
CA VAL A 37 5.58 6.25 8.38
C VAL A 37 5.78 7.70 8.81
N GLN A 38 6.84 8.30 8.30
CA GLN A 38 7.15 9.72 8.49
C GLN A 38 7.27 10.39 7.12
N LYS A 39 6.52 11.47 6.93
CA LYS A 39 6.57 12.24 5.69
C LYS A 39 7.88 13.02 5.61
N VAL A 40 8.61 12.86 4.51
CA VAL A 40 9.83 13.64 4.21
C VAL A 40 9.47 14.80 3.29
N ASP A 41 8.76 14.53 2.21
CA ASP A 41 8.25 15.56 1.29
C ASP A 41 6.92 15.15 0.63
N ALA A 42 6.56 15.75 -0.52
CA ALA A 42 5.32 15.47 -1.22
C ALA A 42 5.16 14.00 -1.68
N ASN A 43 6.27 13.35 -2.05
CA ASN A 43 6.31 12.03 -2.65
C ASN A 43 7.20 11.02 -1.89
N HIS A 44 8.01 11.48 -0.93
CA HIS A 44 8.92 10.64 -0.17
C HIS A 44 8.50 10.50 1.30
N PHE A 45 8.61 9.27 1.80
CA PHE A 45 8.27 8.91 3.18
C PHE A 45 9.36 7.99 3.75
N SER A 46 9.91 8.32 4.92
CA SER A 46 10.69 7.36 5.69
C SER A 46 9.71 6.35 6.31
N ILE A 47 9.99 5.07 6.12
CA ILE A 47 9.18 3.98 6.64
C ILE A 47 10.05 3.02 7.46
N LEU A 48 9.52 2.60 8.60
CA LEU A 48 10.12 1.53 9.39
C LEU A 48 9.46 0.21 9.01
N VAL A 49 10.21 -0.72 8.42
CA VAL A 49 9.68 -2.01 7.96
C VAL A 49 10.20 -3.14 8.85
N ALA A 50 9.30 -4.04 9.25
CA ALA A 50 9.66 -5.27 9.93
C ALA A 50 9.78 -6.42 8.91
N HIS A 51 10.97 -7.01 8.82
CA HIS A 51 11.25 -8.18 7.99
C HIS A 51 12.08 -9.20 8.77
N ASN A 52 11.64 -10.47 8.80
CA ASN A 52 12.29 -11.56 9.54
C ASN A 52 12.65 -11.20 10.99
N GLY A 53 11.75 -10.50 11.69
CA GLY A 53 11.96 -10.08 13.08
C GLY A 53 12.94 -8.90 13.26
N LYS A 54 13.52 -8.37 12.19
CA LYS A 54 14.39 -7.18 12.21
C LYS A 54 13.65 -5.96 11.70
N LEU A 55 13.93 -4.82 12.32
CA LEU A 55 13.44 -3.52 11.87
C LEU A 55 14.48 -2.86 10.97
N CYS A 56 14.01 -2.28 9.87
CA CYS A 56 14.84 -1.67 8.84
C CYS A 56 14.16 -0.39 8.36
N GLU A 57 14.85 0.74 8.44
CA GLU A 57 14.39 2.00 7.86
C GLU A 57 14.58 2.00 6.35
N ARG A 58 13.58 2.44 5.60
CA ARG A 58 13.58 2.49 4.13
C ARG A 58 12.88 3.76 3.65
N MET A 59 13.12 4.12 2.39
CA MET A 59 12.40 5.19 1.72
C MET A 59 11.27 4.62 0.85
N LEU A 60 10.06 5.11 1.04
CA LEU A 60 8.92 4.90 0.15
C LEU A 60 8.73 6.11 -0.75
N GLU A 61 8.70 5.87 -2.05
CA GLU A 61 8.51 6.91 -3.07
C GLU A 61 7.22 6.67 -3.84
N ILE A 62 6.43 7.73 -3.99
CA ILE A 62 5.24 7.77 -4.85
C ILE A 62 5.64 8.16 -6.27
N ILE A 63 5.51 7.23 -7.21
CA ILE A 63 5.91 7.40 -8.61
C ILE A 63 4.75 7.97 -9.45
N LEU A 64 3.52 7.56 -9.15
CA LEU A 64 2.33 7.98 -9.88
C LEU A 64 1.19 8.19 -8.91
N ARG A 65 0.47 9.29 -9.09
CA ARG A 65 -0.78 9.58 -8.37
C ARG A 65 -1.82 10.07 -9.36
N VAL A 66 -2.85 9.27 -9.59
CA VAL A 66 -4.05 9.64 -10.35
C VAL A 66 -5.23 9.60 -9.38
N PRO A 67 -5.79 10.77 -9.01
CA PRO A 67 -6.91 10.85 -8.07
C PRO A 67 -8.02 9.87 -8.39
N GLU A 68 -8.50 9.18 -7.35
CA GLU A 68 -9.63 8.22 -7.42
C GLU A 68 -9.46 7.07 -8.43
N ARG A 69 -8.25 6.84 -8.96
CA ARG A 69 -8.02 5.81 -9.98
C ARG A 69 -6.82 4.95 -9.68
N ARG A 70 -5.67 5.56 -9.35
CA ARG A 70 -4.41 4.81 -9.26
C ARG A 70 -3.35 5.50 -8.41
N LEU A 71 -2.58 4.69 -7.69
CA LEU A 71 -1.36 5.12 -7.02
C LEU A 71 -0.28 4.05 -7.24
N ALA A 72 0.90 4.45 -7.70
CA ALA A 72 2.06 3.57 -7.83
C ALA A 72 3.19 4.04 -6.93
N TRP A 73 3.90 3.10 -6.34
CA TRP A 73 4.96 3.35 -5.38
C TRP A 73 6.11 2.34 -5.51
N ARG A 74 7.26 2.72 -4.96
CA ARG A 74 8.41 1.83 -4.76
C ARG A 74 9.05 2.05 -3.39
N VAL A 75 9.67 1.00 -2.87
CA VAL A 75 10.48 1.01 -1.65
C VAL A 75 11.93 0.82 -2.05
N LEU A 76 12.76 1.79 -1.72
CA LEU A 76 14.18 1.81 -2.05
C LEU A 76 14.99 1.00 -1.04
N ALA A 77 16.00 0.26 -1.50
CA ALA A 77 16.85 -0.58 -0.64
C ALA A 77 17.91 0.22 0.15
N GLY A 78 18.24 1.44 -0.30
CA GLY A 78 19.30 2.32 0.23
C GLY A 78 19.53 3.54 -0.67
N GLU A 79 20.72 4.16 -0.64
CA GLU A 79 21.07 5.36 -1.44
C GLU A 79 21.15 5.10 -2.96
N SER A 80 21.28 3.84 -3.40
CA SER A 80 21.24 3.49 -4.81
C SER A 80 19.80 3.37 -5.30
N LEU A 81 19.39 4.29 -6.19
CA LEU A 81 18.08 4.33 -6.85
C LEU A 81 17.82 3.15 -7.81
N SER A 82 18.78 2.24 -7.97
CA SER A 82 18.71 1.11 -8.90
C SER A 82 18.01 -0.12 -8.31
N ASP A 83 18.05 -0.26 -6.98
CA ASP A 83 17.53 -1.44 -6.28
C ASP A 83 16.23 -1.11 -5.53
N HIS A 84 15.17 -1.86 -5.85
CA HIS A 84 13.87 -1.73 -5.21
C HIS A 84 13.53 -3.03 -4.48
N LEU A 85 13.19 -2.91 -3.19
CA LEU A 85 12.79 -4.06 -2.37
C LEU A 85 11.35 -4.48 -2.66
N ALA A 86 10.50 -3.51 -2.96
CA ALA A 86 9.13 -3.72 -3.37
C ALA A 86 8.66 -2.59 -4.27
N THR A 87 7.85 -2.92 -5.26
CA THR A 87 7.03 -1.98 -6.01
C THR A 87 5.58 -2.38 -5.86
N GLY A 88 4.69 -1.40 -5.98
CA GLY A 88 3.27 -1.69 -5.90
C GLY A 88 2.42 -0.70 -6.66
N VAL A 89 1.24 -1.18 -7.00
CA VAL A 89 0.18 -0.40 -7.63
C VAL A 89 -1.11 -0.72 -6.90
N VAL A 90 -1.81 0.32 -6.46
CA VAL A 90 -3.23 0.22 -6.12
C VAL A 90 -4.06 0.88 -7.22
N SER A 91 -5.16 0.23 -7.58
CA SER A 91 -6.16 0.73 -8.50
C SER A 91 -7.53 0.78 -7.82
N PHE A 92 -8.32 1.77 -8.17
CA PHE A 92 -9.67 1.97 -7.67
C PHE A 92 -10.65 2.02 -8.84
N THR A 93 -11.75 1.28 -8.74
CA THR A 93 -12.89 1.37 -9.66
C THR A 93 -14.17 1.49 -8.84
N ALA A 94 -15.18 2.19 -9.35
CA ALA A 94 -16.47 2.34 -8.68
C ALA A 94 -17.53 1.53 -9.43
N PRO A 95 -17.89 0.31 -8.97
CA PRO A 95 -19.01 -0.44 -9.54
C PRO A 95 -20.36 0.25 -9.31
N SER A 96 -20.46 1.10 -8.28
CA SER A 96 -21.62 1.95 -7.98
C SER A 96 -21.18 3.18 -7.17
N ASP A 97 -22.07 4.15 -6.97
CA ASP A 97 -21.76 5.37 -6.20
C ASP A 97 -21.45 5.10 -4.71
N GLN A 98 -21.83 3.93 -4.20
CA GLN A 98 -21.67 3.53 -2.80
C GLN A 98 -20.67 2.39 -2.60
N SER A 99 -19.99 1.95 -3.66
CA SER A 99 -19.01 0.86 -3.57
C SER A 99 -17.77 1.12 -4.40
N THR A 100 -16.63 0.66 -3.91
CA THR A 100 -15.34 0.80 -4.57
C THR A 100 -14.62 -0.54 -4.58
N CYS A 101 -14.20 -1.01 -5.75
CA CYS A 101 -13.28 -2.12 -5.87
C CYS A 101 -11.85 -1.58 -5.74
N VAL A 102 -11.08 -2.15 -4.82
CA VAL A 102 -9.66 -1.83 -4.59
C VAL A 102 -8.84 -3.04 -5.01
N THR A 103 -7.96 -2.86 -5.99
CA THR A 103 -7.03 -3.90 -6.44
C THR A 103 -5.61 -3.49 -6.06
N LEU A 104 -4.90 -4.34 -5.33
CA LEU A 104 -3.51 -4.13 -4.94
C LEU A 104 -2.62 -5.17 -5.62
N LYS A 105 -1.60 -4.69 -6.31
CA LYS A 105 -0.52 -5.51 -6.87
C LYS A 105 0.79 -5.11 -6.22
N ILE A 106 1.55 -6.08 -5.74
CA ILE A 106 2.88 -5.89 -5.15
C ILE A 106 3.85 -6.83 -5.86
N ASN A 107 5.00 -6.31 -6.25
CA ASN A 107 6.12 -7.10 -6.71
C ASN A 107 7.28 -6.86 -5.76
N SER A 108 7.78 -7.91 -5.10
CA SER A 108 8.83 -7.76 -4.10
C SER A 108 9.96 -8.76 -4.26
N SER A 109 11.13 -8.37 -3.77
CA SER A 109 12.28 -9.25 -3.60
C SER A 109 12.24 -9.99 -2.26
N PHE A 110 11.26 -9.72 -1.40
CA PHE A 110 11.08 -10.45 -0.14
C PHE A 110 10.59 -11.87 -0.42
N ASP A 111 11.23 -12.83 0.24
CA ASP A 111 10.89 -14.25 0.13
C ASP A 111 9.57 -14.55 0.88
N GLY A 112 8.75 -15.44 0.32
CA GLY A 112 7.48 -15.87 0.91
C GLY A 112 6.23 -15.76 0.02
N ASP A 113 5.11 -16.30 0.53
CA ASP A 113 3.78 -16.24 -0.10
C ASP A 113 3.16 -14.84 0.08
N ASN A 114 3.52 -13.94 -0.84
CA ASN A 114 3.05 -12.56 -0.86
C ASN A 114 1.53 -12.44 -1.07
N THR A 115 0.86 -13.47 -1.61
CA THR A 115 -0.60 -13.45 -1.89
C THR A 115 -1.39 -13.31 -0.60
N ARG A 116 -1.07 -14.14 0.41
CA ARG A 116 -1.74 -14.08 1.73
C ARG A 116 -1.54 -12.74 2.43
N LEU A 117 -0.41 -12.08 2.19
CA LEU A 117 -0.15 -10.75 2.76
C LEU A 117 -0.99 -9.68 2.08
N VAL A 118 -1.07 -9.69 0.75
CA VAL A 118 -1.92 -8.75 -0.02
C VAL A 118 -3.37 -8.86 0.42
N ASP A 119 -3.91 -10.09 0.52
CA ASP A 119 -5.29 -10.30 0.97
C ASP A 119 -5.50 -9.77 2.38
N ARG A 120 -4.57 -10.04 3.30
CA ARG A 120 -4.64 -9.52 4.68
C ARG A 120 -4.64 -7.99 4.71
N TYR A 121 -3.80 -7.35 3.90
CA TYR A 121 -3.69 -5.89 3.84
C TYR A 121 -4.98 -5.26 3.36
N LEU A 122 -5.55 -5.79 2.28
CA LEU A 122 -6.83 -5.35 1.76
C LEU A 122 -7.94 -5.55 2.79
N GLN A 123 -8.02 -6.72 3.43
CA GLN A 123 -9.05 -6.97 4.45
C GLN A 123 -8.92 -6.05 5.67
N ASN A 124 -7.70 -5.72 6.10
CA ASN A 124 -7.49 -4.74 7.17
C ASN A 124 -7.94 -3.34 6.73
N PHE A 125 -7.67 -2.95 5.49
CA PHE A 125 -8.10 -1.67 4.93
C PHE A 125 -9.62 -1.57 4.80
N LYS A 126 -10.29 -2.63 4.32
CA LYS A 126 -11.76 -2.73 4.31
C LYS A 126 -12.33 -2.50 5.71
N ARG A 127 -11.79 -3.21 6.71
CA ARG A 127 -12.18 -3.06 8.12
C ARG A 127 -11.86 -1.67 8.70
N LEU A 128 -10.88 -0.94 8.16
CA LEU A 128 -10.59 0.42 8.58
C LEU A 128 -11.66 1.40 8.08
N ILE A 129 -12.17 1.20 6.87
CA ILE A 129 -13.17 2.09 6.24
C ILE A 129 -14.60 1.76 6.68
N GLU A 130 -14.94 0.48 6.73
CA GLU A 130 -16.33 0.04 7.00
C GLU A 130 -16.66 -0.04 8.49
N LYS A 131 -15.74 0.38 9.36
CA LYS A 131 -16.07 0.53 10.78
C LYS A 131 -17.03 1.71 10.96
N PRO A 132 -18.11 1.52 11.73
CA PRO A 132 -19.04 2.59 12.08
C PRO A 132 -18.39 3.65 12.99
#